data_AF-A0A3E0L0B2-F1
#
_entry.id   AF-A0A3E0L0B2-F1
#
_cell.length_a   1.000
_cell.length_b   1.000
_cell.length_c   1.000
_cell.angle_alpha   90.00
_cell.angle_beta   90.00
_cell.angle_gamma   90.00
#
_symmetry.space_group_name_H-M   'P 1'
#
loop_
_entity.id
_entity.type
_entity.pdbx_description
1 polymer ?
#
loop_
_entity_poly.entity_id
_entity_poly.type
_entity_poly.pdbx_seq_one_letter_code
_entity_poly.pdbx_strand_id
1 'polypeptide(L)'
;MIVGGGKNSLSKIAIASSAIAFSTLAISPVQAAQLIIPNTTVLGTNVFSGPTFTVSQNFLPSDTLSVNVSGTVDIWSGTLTMNAAGIITQTTQPGFSVGQTTPAGSGATRPGQPSGSLLIGNSTLGFFPLFSANAANGLGSANPPTNLSLSGVPLSSIFTNVGFTGIANGTVLQFRINDTNSFDNSGQFVITSTPEPSTILGLGVLGFGAFCQRKLSQGKKSKQDN
;
A
#
# COMPACT_ATOMS: atom_id res chain seq x y z
N MET A 1 52.34 -56.72 -53.18
CA MET A 1 52.77 -56.37 -51.81
C MET A 1 52.96 -54.84 -51.83
N ILE A 2 52.09 -53.99 -51.25
CA ILE A 2 51.79 -53.74 -49.81
C ILE A 2 53.10 -53.70 -48.98
N VAL A 3 53.46 -52.75 -48.09
CA VAL A 3 52.81 -51.73 -47.23
C VAL A 3 53.78 -50.50 -47.09
N GLY A 4 53.45 -49.25 -46.71
CA GLY A 4 52.17 -48.54 -46.56
C GLY A 4 52.07 -47.60 -45.32
N GLY A 5 52.43 -46.30 -45.44
CA GLY A 5 52.29 -45.27 -44.35
C GLY A 5 53.62 -44.82 -43.71
N GLY A 6 53.72 -43.71 -42.98
CA GLY A 6 52.75 -42.65 -42.61
C GLY A 6 53.49 -41.32 -42.33
N LYS A 7 52.92 -40.14 -42.61
CA LYS A 7 52.01 -39.35 -41.73
C LYS A 7 52.61 -38.93 -40.37
N ASN A 8 53.39 -37.85 -40.37
CA ASN A 8 53.70 -37.07 -39.17
C ASN A 8 52.57 -36.06 -38.89
N SER A 9 51.60 -36.42 -38.07
CA SER A 9 50.56 -35.49 -37.59
C SER A 9 50.89 -35.01 -36.18
N LEU A 10 51.06 -33.69 -36.00
CA LEU A 10 51.32 -33.05 -34.72
C LEU A 10 50.20 -33.28 -33.71
N SER A 11 50.56 -33.53 -32.45
CA SER A 11 49.61 -33.86 -31.38
C SER A 11 49.06 -32.61 -30.68
N LYS A 12 47.74 -32.44 -30.78
CA LYS A 12 46.79 -31.87 -29.79
C LYS A 12 47.37 -31.04 -28.63
N ILE A 13 46.93 -29.78 -28.51
CA ILE A 13 46.21 -29.30 -27.31
C ILE A 13 45.07 -28.38 -27.77
N ALA A 14 43.84 -28.68 -27.38
CA ALA A 14 42.71 -27.77 -27.49
C ALA A 14 42.11 -27.60 -26.09
N ILE A 15 42.28 -26.41 -25.50
CA ILE A 15 41.73 -26.09 -24.18
C ILE A 15 40.27 -25.68 -24.39
N ALA A 16 39.35 -26.59 -24.07
CA ALA A 16 37.92 -26.27 -24.04
C ALA A 16 37.59 -25.52 -22.74
N SER A 17 37.61 -24.18 -22.79
CA SER A 17 37.20 -23.33 -21.68
C SER A 17 35.68 -23.41 -21.46
N SER A 18 35.24 -24.25 -20.52
CA SER A 18 33.85 -24.28 -20.07
C SER A 18 33.52 -23.01 -19.28
N ALA A 19 32.78 -22.08 -19.89
CA ALA A 19 32.25 -20.93 -19.19
C ALA A 19 31.10 -21.35 -18.26
N ILE A 20 31.30 -21.23 -16.94
CA ILE A 20 30.24 -21.41 -15.95
C ILE A 20 29.36 -20.16 -15.98
N ALA A 21 28.20 -20.26 -16.63
CA ALA A 21 27.20 -19.21 -16.59
C ALA A 21 26.50 -19.22 -15.22
N PHE A 22 26.86 -18.29 -14.34
CA PHE A 22 26.11 -18.01 -13.13
C PHE A 22 24.79 -17.33 -13.50
N SER A 23 23.73 -18.13 -13.66
CA SER A 23 22.36 -17.64 -13.69
C SER A 23 21.99 -17.09 -12.31
N THR A 24 22.21 -15.80 -12.08
CA THR A 24 21.60 -15.13 -10.94
C THR A 24 20.08 -15.20 -11.11
N LEU A 25 19.40 -15.91 -10.20
CA LEU A 25 17.96 -15.72 -10.08
C LEU A 25 17.75 -14.28 -9.64
N ALA A 26 17.25 -13.46 -10.54
CA ALA A 26 16.68 -12.17 -10.18
C ALA A 26 15.46 -12.45 -9.32
N ILE A 27 15.66 -12.45 -8.00
CA ILE A 27 14.57 -12.37 -7.03
C ILE A 27 13.99 -10.97 -7.22
N SER A 28 12.99 -10.86 -8.09
CA SER A 28 12.11 -9.69 -8.11
C SER A 28 11.64 -9.47 -6.67
N PRO A 29 11.76 -8.26 -6.09
CA PRO A 29 11.20 -8.01 -4.79
C PRO A 29 9.71 -8.38 -4.84
N VAL A 30 9.26 -9.20 -3.89
CA VAL A 30 7.83 -9.47 -3.73
C VAL A 30 7.20 -8.14 -3.36
N GLN A 31 6.59 -7.48 -4.36
CA GLN A 31 5.90 -6.23 -4.14
C GLN A 31 4.74 -6.51 -3.19
N ALA A 32 4.75 -5.83 -2.05
CA ALA A 32 3.65 -5.84 -1.09
C ALA A 32 2.34 -5.51 -1.83
N ALA A 33 1.28 -6.28 -1.60
CA ALA A 33 0.00 -6.00 -2.21
C ALA A 33 -0.59 -4.71 -1.62
N GLN A 34 -1.30 -3.94 -2.43
CA GLN A 34 -1.92 -2.70 -1.98
C GLN A 34 -3.41 -2.93 -1.67
N LEU A 35 -3.85 -2.60 -0.45
CA LEU A 35 -5.27 -2.56 -0.12
C LEU A 35 -5.92 -1.38 -0.84
N ILE A 36 -6.67 -1.66 -1.91
CA ILE A 36 -7.39 -0.63 -2.66
C ILE A 36 -8.67 -0.25 -1.91
N ILE A 37 -8.72 1.00 -1.45
CA ILE A 37 -9.91 1.60 -0.84
C ILE A 37 -10.72 2.32 -1.94
N PRO A 38 -12.00 1.99 -2.16
CA PRO A 38 -12.81 2.72 -3.14
C PRO A 38 -12.93 4.20 -2.79
N ASN A 39 -12.93 5.07 -3.81
CA ASN A 39 -13.18 6.50 -3.60
C ASN A 39 -14.56 6.67 -2.95
N THR A 40 -14.62 7.38 -1.83
CA THR A 40 -15.84 7.48 -1.02
C THR A 40 -15.87 8.76 -0.19
N THR A 41 -17.04 9.09 0.34
CA THR A 41 -17.25 10.22 1.25
C THR A 41 -17.76 9.70 2.58
N VAL A 42 -17.11 10.10 3.67
CA VAL A 42 -17.51 9.81 5.05
C VAL A 42 -18.01 11.11 5.65
N LEU A 43 -19.31 11.18 5.96
CA LEU A 43 -19.94 12.35 6.58
C LEU A 43 -19.57 12.43 8.07
N GLY A 44 -19.54 13.64 8.64
CA GLY A 44 -19.33 13.85 10.08
C GLY A 44 -20.29 13.05 10.97
N THR A 45 -21.49 12.77 10.45
CA THR A 45 -22.54 11.99 11.12
C THR A 45 -22.34 10.47 11.04
N ASN A 46 -21.34 9.96 10.31
CA ASN A 46 -21.08 8.51 10.18
C ASN A 46 -20.37 7.91 11.40
N VAL A 47 -20.95 8.08 12.58
CA VAL A 47 -20.34 7.67 13.87
C VAL A 47 -20.70 6.23 14.22
N PHE A 48 -21.98 5.86 14.11
CA PHE A 48 -22.47 4.50 14.41
C PHE A 48 -22.65 3.63 13.16
N SER A 49 -22.66 4.24 11.97
CA SER A 49 -22.67 3.57 10.67
C SER A 49 -22.13 4.51 9.60
N GLY A 50 -21.33 3.98 8.69
CA GLY A 50 -20.72 4.72 7.58
C GLY A 50 -20.48 3.83 6.35
N PRO A 51 -19.88 4.38 5.28
CA PRO A 51 -19.68 3.65 4.04
C PRO A 51 -18.81 2.41 4.24
N THR A 52 -19.11 1.36 3.48
CA THR A 52 -18.45 0.06 3.55
C THR A 52 -17.88 -0.36 2.20
N PHE A 53 -16.87 -1.23 2.24
CA PHE A 53 -16.35 -1.89 1.05
C PHE A 53 -15.90 -3.32 1.38
N THR A 54 -15.96 -4.19 0.37
CA THR A 54 -15.51 -5.58 0.48
C THR A 54 -14.09 -5.71 -0.02
N VAL A 55 -13.23 -6.31 0.78
CA VAL A 55 -11.83 -6.60 0.46
C VAL A 55 -11.76 -7.73 -0.58
N SER A 56 -11.06 -7.52 -1.69
CA SER A 56 -11.08 -8.38 -2.89
C SER A 56 -10.12 -9.57 -2.87
N GLN A 57 -9.21 -9.64 -1.90
CA GLN A 57 -8.18 -10.66 -1.76
C GLN A 57 -7.74 -10.79 -0.31
N ASN A 58 -6.91 -11.80 -0.01
CA ASN A 58 -6.22 -11.84 1.28
C ASN A 58 -5.10 -10.80 1.30
N PHE A 59 -4.92 -10.13 2.44
CA PHE A 59 -3.82 -9.21 2.71
C PHE A 59 -3.06 -9.62 3.97
N LEU A 60 -1.74 -9.49 3.93
CA LEU A 60 -0.81 -9.77 5.02
C LEU A 60 -0.52 -8.50 5.86
N PRO A 61 0.05 -8.61 7.07
CA PRO A 61 0.41 -7.45 7.88
C PRO A 61 1.50 -6.55 7.26
N SER A 62 2.26 -7.10 6.31
CA SER A 62 3.29 -6.42 5.51
C SER A 62 2.77 -5.78 4.22
N ASP A 63 1.54 -6.09 3.83
CA ASP A 63 0.89 -5.43 2.70
C ASP A 63 0.61 -3.96 3.03
N THR A 64 0.38 -3.14 2.02
CA THR A 64 0.40 -1.67 2.16
C THR A 64 -0.95 -1.01 1.90
N LEU A 65 -1.08 0.21 2.41
CA LEU A 65 -2.15 1.12 2.08
C LEU A 65 -1.58 2.46 1.61
N SER A 66 -2.16 3.00 0.54
CA SER A 66 -1.90 4.37 0.09
C SER A 66 -3.21 5.03 -0.30
N VAL A 67 -3.49 6.16 0.33
CA VAL A 67 -4.72 6.94 0.15
C VAL A 67 -4.43 8.41 0.41
N ASN A 68 -5.21 9.27 -0.23
CA ASN A 68 -5.34 10.66 0.16
C ASN A 68 -6.72 10.88 0.78
N VAL A 69 -6.78 11.62 1.88
CA VAL A 69 -8.04 12.00 2.54
C VAL A 69 -8.07 13.52 2.71
N SER A 70 -9.10 14.13 2.13
CA SER A 70 -9.32 15.57 2.17
C SER A 70 -10.56 15.95 2.97
N GLY A 71 -10.57 17.17 3.49
CA GLY A 71 -11.71 17.75 4.20
C GLY A 71 -11.56 17.73 5.72
N THR A 72 -12.66 18.06 6.38
CA THR A 72 -12.76 18.16 7.84
C THR A 72 -14.15 17.73 8.29
N VAL A 73 -14.23 17.26 9.53
CA VAL A 73 -15.49 17.11 10.25
C VAL A 73 -15.52 18.10 11.41
N ASP A 74 -16.68 18.68 11.68
CA ASP A 74 -16.95 19.30 12.97
C ASP A 74 -17.78 18.33 13.80
N ILE A 75 -17.48 18.23 15.10
CA ILE A 75 -18.11 17.26 16.02
C ILE A 75 -18.90 17.93 17.15
N TRP A 76 -19.17 19.24 17.05
CA TRP A 76 -19.86 19.97 18.12
C TRP A 76 -20.46 21.29 17.61
N SER A 77 -21.38 21.24 16.65
CA SER A 77 -22.17 22.38 16.13
C SER A 77 -21.35 23.61 15.69
N GLY A 78 -20.22 23.39 15.03
CA GLY A 78 -19.32 24.43 14.52
C GLY A 78 -18.29 24.94 15.52
N THR A 79 -18.09 24.24 16.65
CA THR A 79 -17.15 24.64 17.69
C THR A 79 -15.82 23.88 17.69
N LEU A 80 -15.73 22.70 17.06
CA LEU A 80 -14.55 21.83 17.03
C LEU A 80 -14.41 21.12 15.68
N THR A 81 -13.78 21.81 14.72
CA THR A 81 -13.43 21.27 13.40
C THR A 81 -12.10 20.53 13.46
N MET A 82 -12.05 19.32 12.89
CA MET A 82 -10.90 18.41 12.94
C MET A 82 -10.54 17.82 11.58
N ASN A 83 -9.25 17.53 11.36
CA ASN A 83 -8.78 16.72 10.23
C ASN A 83 -8.93 15.21 10.47
N ALA A 84 -8.62 14.39 9.47
CA ALA A 84 -8.81 12.94 9.53
C ALA A 84 -7.96 12.19 10.60
N ALA A 85 -6.97 12.86 11.22
CA ALA A 85 -6.23 12.33 12.38
C ALA A 85 -6.86 12.70 13.74
N GLY A 86 -7.98 13.44 13.74
CA GLY A 86 -8.63 13.96 14.95
C GLY A 86 -7.88 15.15 15.58
N ILE A 87 -7.09 15.88 14.78
CA ILE A 87 -6.38 17.09 15.21
C ILE A 87 -7.27 18.30 14.88
N ILE A 88 -7.45 19.17 15.87
CA ILE A 88 -8.28 20.38 15.78
C ILE A 88 -7.67 21.34 14.77
N THR A 89 -8.35 21.58 13.65
CA THR A 89 -7.96 22.55 12.62
C THR A 89 -8.55 23.94 12.89
N GLN A 90 -9.70 24.00 13.57
CA GLN A 90 -10.37 25.23 13.97
C GLN A 90 -11.18 24.96 15.25
N THR A 91 -11.20 25.92 16.17
CA THR A 91 -12.06 25.88 17.35
C THR A 91 -12.61 27.27 17.66
N THR A 92 -13.84 27.32 18.16
CA THR A 92 -14.40 28.49 18.86
C THR A 92 -14.63 28.21 20.35
N GLN A 93 -14.45 26.96 20.78
CA GLN A 93 -14.68 26.52 22.15
C GLN A 93 -13.50 26.87 23.08
N PRO A 94 -13.74 27.62 24.18
CA PRO A 94 -12.71 27.90 25.18
C PRO A 94 -12.12 26.62 25.78
N GLY A 95 -10.81 26.65 26.04
CA GLY A 95 -10.07 25.51 26.61
C GLY A 95 -9.47 24.55 25.58
N PHE A 96 -9.82 24.67 24.29
CA PHE A 96 -9.19 23.95 23.19
C PHE A 96 -8.28 24.86 22.38
N SER A 97 -7.31 24.30 21.67
CA SER A 97 -6.47 25.03 20.71
C SER A 97 -6.27 24.25 19.42
N VAL A 98 -6.08 24.99 18.33
CA VAL A 98 -5.68 24.44 17.03
C VAL A 98 -4.35 23.68 17.19
N GLY A 99 -4.24 22.53 16.51
CA GLY A 99 -3.09 21.63 16.61
C GLY A 99 -3.13 20.67 17.80
N GLN A 100 -4.16 20.69 18.64
CA GLN A 100 -4.36 19.70 19.71
C GLN A 100 -5.26 18.55 19.26
N THR A 101 -5.33 17.49 20.07
CA THR A 101 -6.39 16.49 20.02
C THR A 101 -7.22 16.53 21.31
N THR A 102 -8.42 15.97 21.25
CA THR A 102 -9.23 15.67 22.43
C THR A 102 -9.61 14.18 22.40
N PRO A 103 -9.56 13.43 23.52
CA PRO A 103 -9.92 12.02 23.54
C PRO A 103 -11.45 11.83 23.45
N ALA A 104 -11.88 10.87 22.63
CA ALA A 104 -13.28 10.49 22.51
C ALA A 104 -13.78 9.79 23.79
N GLY A 105 -14.99 10.14 24.23
CA GLY A 105 -15.58 9.66 25.48
C GLY A 105 -16.03 8.20 25.46
N SER A 106 -16.44 7.70 26.63
CA SER A 106 -17.07 6.38 26.78
C SER A 106 -18.39 6.33 26.01
N GLY A 107 -18.45 5.49 24.97
CA GLY A 107 -19.56 5.43 24.02
C GLY A 107 -19.14 5.68 22.58
N ALA A 108 -17.95 6.24 22.36
CA ALA A 108 -17.39 6.39 21.01
C ALA A 108 -17.00 5.04 20.37
N THR A 109 -16.88 5.02 19.05
CA THR A 109 -16.40 3.84 18.30
C THR A 109 -15.00 3.40 18.75
N ARG A 110 -14.12 4.33 19.16
CA ARG A 110 -12.79 4.04 19.74
C ARG A 110 -12.48 5.00 20.91
N PRO A 111 -12.97 4.73 22.13
CA PRO A 111 -12.78 5.61 23.29
C PRO A 111 -11.30 5.82 23.63
N GLY A 112 -10.98 7.01 24.16
CA GLY A 112 -9.61 7.40 24.54
C GLY A 112 -8.67 7.69 23.36
N GLN A 113 -9.11 7.51 22.12
CA GLN A 113 -8.42 7.92 20.90
C GLN A 113 -8.97 9.27 20.43
N PRO A 114 -8.27 10.03 19.56
CA PRO A 114 -8.71 11.36 19.14
C PRO A 114 -10.15 11.37 18.61
N SER A 115 -11.00 12.25 19.13
CA SER A 115 -12.32 12.51 18.55
C SER A 115 -12.20 13.03 17.12
N GLY A 116 -13.26 12.93 16.31
CA GLY A 116 -13.28 13.39 14.93
C GLY A 116 -12.35 12.63 13.96
N SER A 117 -11.45 11.76 14.46
CA SER A 117 -10.56 10.97 13.63
C SER A 117 -11.33 10.01 12.73
N LEU A 118 -10.84 9.85 11.50
CA LEU A 118 -11.37 8.89 10.55
C LEU A 118 -10.89 7.49 10.91
N LEU A 119 -11.83 6.63 11.26
CA LEU A 119 -11.60 5.24 11.61
C LEU A 119 -11.85 4.31 10.40
N ILE A 120 -11.06 3.25 10.29
CA ILE A 120 -11.29 2.09 9.41
C ILE A 120 -11.37 0.81 10.26
N GLY A 121 -12.26 -0.11 9.91
CA GLY A 121 -12.37 -1.40 10.61
C GLY A 121 -13.72 -2.09 10.46
N ASN A 122 -14.03 -3.00 11.38
CA ASN A 122 -15.35 -3.61 11.54
C ASN A 122 -15.51 -4.17 12.97
N SER A 123 -16.65 -4.81 13.28
CA SER A 123 -16.91 -5.39 14.61
C SER A 123 -16.00 -6.56 15.00
N THR A 124 -15.36 -7.24 14.03
CA THR A 124 -14.50 -8.41 14.28
C THR A 124 -13.04 -8.01 14.46
N LEU A 125 -12.54 -7.09 13.63
CA LEU A 125 -11.18 -6.55 13.71
C LEU A 125 -11.06 -5.43 14.75
N GLY A 126 -12.17 -4.79 15.12
CA GLY A 126 -12.17 -3.48 15.76
C GLY A 126 -11.98 -2.35 14.75
N PHE A 127 -12.03 -1.11 15.24
CA PHE A 127 -11.80 0.12 14.47
C PHE A 127 -10.50 0.79 14.88
N PHE A 128 -9.82 1.43 13.92
CA PHE A 128 -8.50 2.04 14.08
C PHE A 128 -8.46 3.40 13.35
N PRO A 129 -7.83 4.44 13.91
CA PRO A 129 -7.56 5.67 13.18
C PRO A 129 -6.72 5.37 11.95
N LEU A 130 -7.20 5.84 10.80
CA LEU A 130 -6.47 5.72 9.54
C LEU A 130 -5.18 6.54 9.57
N PHE A 131 -5.17 7.64 10.33
CA PHE A 131 -4.02 8.51 10.56
C PHE A 131 -3.71 8.62 12.06
N SER A 132 -2.44 8.49 12.41
CA SER A 132 -1.96 8.79 13.76
C SER A 132 -1.95 10.30 14.03
N ALA A 133 -2.43 10.73 15.20
CA ALA A 133 -2.26 12.11 15.64
C ALA A 133 -0.79 12.39 16.00
N ASN A 134 -0.04 12.95 15.07
CA ASN A 134 1.38 13.24 15.19
C ASN A 134 1.73 14.57 14.49
N ALA A 135 2.97 15.03 14.64
CA ALA A 135 3.41 16.32 14.09
C ALA A 135 3.27 16.41 12.56
N ALA A 136 3.50 15.32 11.82
CA ALA A 136 3.33 15.28 10.36
C ALA A 136 1.87 15.50 9.93
N ASN A 137 0.91 15.01 10.73
CA ASN A 137 -0.53 15.23 10.52
C ASN A 137 -1.05 16.51 11.22
N GLY A 138 -0.16 17.34 11.78
CA GLY A 138 -0.46 18.67 12.31
C GLY A 138 -0.51 18.82 13.83
N LEU A 139 -0.13 17.81 14.62
CA LEU A 139 -0.10 17.92 16.08
C LEU A 139 0.94 18.98 16.50
N GLY A 140 0.51 19.97 17.28
CA GLY A 140 1.30 21.15 17.65
C GLY A 140 1.39 22.22 16.56
N SER A 141 0.77 22.05 15.38
CA SER A 141 0.74 23.08 14.33
C SER A 141 -0.36 24.11 14.59
N ALA A 142 -0.04 25.39 14.42
CA ALA A 142 -1.04 26.46 14.38
C ALA A 142 -1.90 26.43 13.09
N ASN A 143 -1.47 25.67 12.07
CA ASN A 143 -2.21 25.44 10.82
C ASN A 143 -2.13 23.95 10.45
N PRO A 144 -2.91 23.05 11.09
CA PRO A 144 -2.93 21.62 10.75
C PRO A 144 -3.48 21.39 9.34
N PRO A 145 -2.90 20.48 8.56
CA PRO A 145 -3.38 20.20 7.20
C PRO A 145 -4.76 19.52 7.20
N THR A 146 -5.61 19.93 6.26
CA THR A 146 -6.92 19.33 5.96
C THR A 146 -6.86 18.29 4.83
N ASN A 147 -5.67 18.03 4.29
CA ASN A 147 -5.38 16.95 3.36
C ASN A 147 -4.27 16.10 3.98
N LEU A 148 -4.57 14.83 4.27
CA LEU A 148 -3.61 13.86 4.81
C LEU A 148 -3.42 12.72 3.80
N SER A 149 -2.23 12.14 3.74
CA SER A 149 -1.96 11.00 2.86
C SER A 149 -1.16 9.89 3.55
N LEU A 150 -1.45 8.67 3.16
CA LEU A 150 -0.64 7.48 3.40
C LEU A 150 0.00 7.08 2.07
N SER A 151 1.25 6.65 2.10
CA SER A 151 1.97 6.14 0.93
C SER A 151 2.80 4.93 1.35
N GLY A 152 2.50 3.75 0.80
CA GLY A 152 3.19 2.50 1.09
C GLY A 152 3.12 2.05 2.56
N VAL A 153 2.11 2.48 3.32
CA VAL A 153 2.07 2.28 4.79
C VAL A 153 1.64 0.85 5.13
N PRO A 154 2.41 0.06 5.89
CA PRO A 154 2.05 -1.33 6.22
C PRO A 154 0.74 -1.43 7.01
N LEU A 155 -0.12 -2.39 6.64
CA LEU A 155 -1.41 -2.62 7.33
C LEU A 155 -1.23 -2.88 8.83
N SER A 156 -0.13 -3.52 9.24
CA SER A 156 0.25 -3.71 10.66
C SER A 156 0.41 -2.42 11.47
N SER A 157 0.71 -1.29 10.83
CA SER A 157 0.82 0.01 11.50
C SER A 157 -0.54 0.70 11.72
N ILE A 158 -1.58 0.25 11.01
CA ILE A 158 -2.96 0.74 11.13
C ILE A 158 -3.75 -0.20 12.04
N PHE A 159 -3.81 -1.48 11.69
CA PHE A 159 -4.52 -2.54 12.43
C PHE A 159 -3.66 -3.06 13.59
N THR A 160 -3.47 -2.20 14.59
CA THR A 160 -2.53 -2.37 15.72
C THR A 160 -2.96 -3.37 16.80
N ASN A 161 -3.89 -4.29 16.50
CA ASN A 161 -4.25 -5.37 17.43
C ASN A 161 -3.09 -6.34 17.64
N VAL A 162 -2.88 -6.76 18.89
CA VAL A 162 -1.99 -7.87 19.22
C VAL A 162 -2.46 -9.12 18.46
N GLY A 163 -1.57 -9.70 17.66
CA GLY A 163 -1.89 -10.87 16.84
C GLY A 163 -2.63 -10.58 15.53
N PHE A 164 -2.60 -9.35 14.99
CA PHE A 164 -3.07 -9.08 13.64
C PHE A 164 -2.29 -9.90 12.59
N THR A 165 -2.95 -10.89 11.99
CA THR A 165 -2.38 -11.81 10.99
C THR A 165 -2.69 -11.43 9.55
N GLY A 166 -3.52 -10.41 9.32
CA GLY A 166 -3.94 -9.97 7.99
C GLY A 166 -5.45 -9.72 7.89
N ILE A 167 -5.93 -9.51 6.66
CA ILE A 167 -7.33 -9.31 6.31
C ILE A 167 -7.73 -10.34 5.27
N ALA A 168 -8.83 -11.09 5.51
CA ALA A 168 -9.29 -12.12 4.59
C ALA A 168 -10.07 -11.54 3.40
N ASN A 169 -10.01 -12.22 2.25
CA ASN A 169 -10.90 -11.95 1.12
C ASN A 169 -12.37 -12.03 1.56
N GLY A 170 -13.21 -11.13 1.06
CA GLY A 170 -14.61 -11.02 1.46
C GLY A 170 -14.85 -10.30 2.79
N THR A 171 -13.79 -9.89 3.51
CA THR A 171 -13.96 -9.03 4.70
C THR A 171 -14.63 -7.72 4.30
N VAL A 172 -15.72 -7.35 4.95
CA VAL A 172 -16.32 -6.02 4.82
C VAL A 172 -15.67 -5.09 5.82
N LEU A 173 -15.05 -4.01 5.34
CA LEU A 173 -14.54 -2.91 6.14
C LEU A 173 -15.51 -1.72 6.07
N GLN A 174 -15.55 -0.93 7.13
CA GLN A 174 -16.39 0.25 7.29
C GLN A 174 -15.54 1.44 7.71
N PHE A 175 -15.90 2.63 7.23
CA PHE A 175 -15.41 3.89 7.77
C PHE A 175 -16.35 4.47 8.82
N ARG A 176 -15.79 5.06 9.87
CA ARG A 176 -16.54 5.79 10.90
C ARG A 176 -15.80 7.04 11.35
N ILE A 177 -16.55 7.99 11.91
CA ILE A 177 -15.99 9.10 12.69
C ILE A 177 -15.87 8.65 14.15
N ASN A 178 -14.73 8.93 14.78
CA ASN A 178 -14.56 8.62 16.20
C ASN A 178 -15.26 9.66 17.08
N ASP A 179 -16.49 9.38 17.50
CA ASP A 179 -17.24 10.26 18.38
C ASP A 179 -18.31 9.51 19.18
N THR A 180 -18.85 10.12 20.24
CA THR A 180 -19.86 9.55 21.16
C THR A 180 -21.29 9.75 20.69
N ASN A 181 -21.54 10.65 19.75
CA ASN A 181 -22.85 11.00 19.22
C ASN A 181 -22.74 11.41 17.74
N SER A 182 -23.84 11.70 17.05
CA SER A 182 -23.82 12.14 15.65
C SER A 182 -24.82 13.25 15.29
N PHE A 183 -25.46 13.89 16.28
CA PHE A 183 -26.56 14.84 16.05
C PHE A 183 -26.06 16.29 15.87
N ASP A 184 -24.91 16.64 16.42
CA ASP A 184 -24.24 17.94 16.28
C ASP A 184 -23.03 17.91 15.33
N ASN A 185 -22.81 16.79 14.65
CA ASN A 185 -21.67 16.60 13.74
C ASN A 185 -22.01 17.09 12.32
N SER A 186 -21.01 17.67 11.66
CA SER A 186 -21.11 18.16 10.29
C SER A 186 -19.79 18.03 9.53
N GLY A 187 -19.75 18.48 8.27
CA GLY A 187 -18.61 18.29 7.39
C GLY A 187 -18.47 16.85 6.87
N GLN A 188 -17.34 16.57 6.24
CA GLN A 188 -17.05 15.29 5.60
C GLN A 188 -15.56 15.10 5.31
N PHE A 189 -15.14 13.84 5.26
CA PHE A 189 -13.89 13.42 4.61
C PHE A 189 -14.18 12.82 3.24
N VAL A 190 -13.36 13.17 2.25
CA VAL A 190 -13.35 12.54 0.93
C VAL A 190 -12.08 11.70 0.80
N ILE A 191 -12.26 10.40 0.61
CA ILE A 191 -11.17 9.43 0.47
C ILE A 191 -10.95 9.17 -1.01
N THR A 192 -9.70 9.26 -1.47
CA THR A 192 -9.27 8.83 -2.80
C THR A 192 -8.14 7.82 -2.71
N SER A 193 -8.28 6.72 -3.45
CA SER A 193 -7.18 5.78 -3.67
C SER A 193 -6.07 6.43 -4.49
N THR A 194 -4.83 6.25 -4.06
CA THR A 194 -3.63 6.54 -4.84
C THR A 194 -3.03 5.19 -5.25
N PRO A 195 -3.27 4.70 -6.49
CA PRO A 195 -2.63 3.47 -6.96
C PRO A 195 -1.11 3.62 -6.90
N GLU A 196 -0.41 2.65 -6.31
CA GLU A 196 1.06 2.66 -6.37
C GLU A 196 1.53 2.63 -7.84
N PRO A 197 2.60 3.37 -8.20
CA PRO A 197 3.19 3.28 -9.52
C PRO A 197 3.69 1.85 -9.77
N SER A 198 2.94 1.07 -10.54
CA SER A 198 3.33 -0.29 -10.88
C SER A 198 4.67 -0.30 -11.62
N THR A 199 5.70 -0.91 -11.04
CA THR A 199 7.06 -0.99 -11.60
C THR A 199 7.13 -1.96 -12.79
N ILE A 200 6.40 -1.65 -13.86
CA ILE A 200 6.36 -2.41 -15.12
C ILE A 200 7.55 -2.00 -16.00
N LEU A 201 8.78 -2.12 -15.47
CA LEU A 201 10.02 -1.82 -16.20
C LEU A 201 11.13 -2.88 -16.04
N GLY A 202 10.85 -4.02 -15.39
CA GLY A 202 11.86 -5.04 -15.11
C GLY A 202 11.99 -6.21 -16.11
N LEU A 203 10.95 -6.55 -16.89
CA LEU A 203 10.87 -7.84 -17.60
C LEU A 203 10.67 -7.76 -19.12
N GLY A 204 10.24 -6.61 -19.67
CA GLY A 204 9.89 -6.50 -21.10
C GLY A 204 11.07 -6.52 -22.09
N VAL A 205 12.27 -6.11 -21.65
CA VAL A 205 13.42 -5.90 -22.57
C VAL A 205 14.35 -7.12 -22.68
N LEU A 206 14.39 -7.98 -21.67
CA LEU A 206 15.23 -9.19 -21.70
C LEU A 206 14.62 -10.33 -22.55
N GLY A 207 13.31 -10.29 -22.82
CA GLY A 207 12.61 -11.32 -23.59
C GLY A 207 12.90 -11.32 -25.10
N PHE A 208 13.27 -10.17 -25.69
CA PHE A 208 13.48 -10.06 -27.15
C PHE A 208 14.92 -10.35 -27.61
N GLY A 209 15.93 -10.21 -26.73
CA GLY A 209 17.33 -10.48 -27.08
C GLY A 209 17.64 -11.95 -27.37
N ALA A 210 16.95 -12.88 -26.70
CA ALA A 210 17.21 -14.32 -26.82
C ALA A 210 16.56 -14.98 -28.06
N PHE A 211 15.55 -14.36 -28.67
CA PHE A 211 14.83 -14.96 -29.80
C PHE A 211 15.59 -14.83 -31.13
N CYS A 212 16.32 -13.72 -31.34
CA CYS A 212 17.05 -13.47 -32.59
C CYS A 212 18.27 -14.37 -32.80
N GLN A 213 18.91 -14.88 -31.73
CA GLN A 213 20.07 -15.76 -31.84
C GLN A 213 19.73 -17.19 -32.32
N ARG A 214 18.51 -17.68 -32.07
CA ARG A 214 18.18 -19.10 -32.37
C ARG A 214 17.92 -19.38 -33.86
N LYS A 215 17.60 -18.36 -34.68
CA LYS A 215 17.34 -18.53 -36.13
C LYS A 215 18.56 -18.36 -37.05
N LEU A 216 19.69 -17.83 -36.58
CA LEU A 216 20.88 -17.66 -37.42
C LEU A 216 21.84 -18.87 -37.41
N SER A 217 21.77 -19.73 -36.38
CA SER A 217 22.61 -20.94 -36.30
C SER A 217 22.15 -22.07 -37.23
N GLN A 218 20.85 -22.21 -37.48
CA GLN A 218 20.30 -23.30 -38.31
C GLN A 218 20.39 -23.05 -39.83
N GLY A 219 20.80 -21.85 -40.28
CA GLY A 219 20.88 -21.48 -41.69
C GLY A 219 22.15 -21.91 -42.44
N LYS A 220 23.14 -22.52 -41.78
CA LYS A 220 24.45 -22.88 -42.37
C LYS A 220 24.77 -24.39 -42.39
N LYS A 221 23.74 -25.24 -42.46
CA LYS A 221 23.89 -26.71 -42.68
C LYS A 221 22.93 -27.24 -43.75
N SER A 222 23.05 -26.72 -44.98
CA SER A 222 22.62 -27.42 -46.21
C SER A 222 23.10 -26.64 -47.44
N LYS A 223 24.29 -27.01 -47.97
CA LYS A 223 24.72 -26.85 -49.38
C LYS A 223 26.19 -27.24 -49.56
N GLN A 224 26.46 -28.54 -49.52
CA GLN A 224 27.40 -29.20 -50.42
C GLN A 224 27.07 -30.69 -50.47
N ASP A 225 27.39 -31.33 -51.59
CA ASP A 225 27.21 -32.75 -51.95
C ASP A 225 26.00 -33.04 -52.86
N ASN A 226 26.10 -32.55 -54.10
CA ASN A 226 26.09 -33.39 -55.30
C ASN A 226 26.83 -32.67 -56.45
#